data_AF-A0A433PC40-F1
#
_entry.id   AF-A0A433PC40-F1
#
_cell.length_a   1.000
_cell.length_b   1.000
_cell.length_c   1.000
_cell.angle_alpha   90.00
_cell.angle_beta   90.00
_cell.angle_gamma   90.00
#
_symmetry.space_group_name_H-M   'P 1'
#
loop_
_entity.id
_entity.type
_entity.pdbx_description
1 polymer ?
#
loop_
_entity_poly.entity_id
_entity_poly.type
_entity_poly.pdbx_seq_one_letter_code
_entity_poly.pdbx_strand_id
1 'polypeptide(L)'
;MLPILTTVNRNAIRITPQLRSAAPLGILRTSVARTVRPIAPYTTRATRGPKLSAWSNFAYATAFTGIASVSLLYSLKNPTNLESPPVSAFVNSNAAATIAELNDENNRIAVRSKTAPELMLSLAVYRMCTMTWLVDLAPRIIELTEKIHISGPVYWVVKRTFFRQFCGGESAEDCVGTMNKLEASGIGSILDLSIEADLEDSGANHSAARAKWNQQADRVLELTKTCLETARSQPNSFAAIKITAFAPPSLLQDMTTVLQSVRDAFYQADSDADGRIRFSEFRDIVRSLPGSSSTPDADTIASTLFAQSDADKDGMIDFLEFSETLSIENPAVKTLFVSGKGLTPDHIEDYDRMMRRLHDLCDYARENNVRLMVDAEQSYFQKTIDHIALQLEREYNRKDNKNGPIIFNTCKYKKNPMINDYIGCSNANV
;
A
#
# COMPACT_ATOMS: atom_id res chain seq x y z
N MET A 1 35.12 55.54 14.83
CA MET A 1 35.76 55.49 13.51
C MET A 1 34.73 55.02 12.49
N LEU A 2 34.17 55.97 11.74
CA LEU A 2 33.66 55.79 10.36
C LEU A 2 34.87 56.16 9.44
N PRO A 3 34.88 55.95 8.09
CA PRO A 3 33.71 55.77 7.21
C PRO A 3 33.86 54.96 5.86
N ILE A 4 32.72 54.78 5.15
CA ILE A 4 32.47 55.02 3.69
C ILE A 4 32.91 53.93 2.62
N LEU A 5 32.24 53.55 1.50
CA LEU A 5 31.25 54.10 0.49
C LEU A 5 30.45 52.91 -0.17
N THR A 6 29.09 52.92 -0.27
CA THR A 6 28.17 53.11 -1.46
C THR A 6 28.12 52.00 -2.54
N THR A 7 26.97 51.57 -3.10
CA THR A 7 25.89 52.28 -3.87
C THR A 7 24.57 51.43 -3.79
N VAL A 8 23.36 51.93 -3.47
CA VAL A 8 22.36 52.78 -4.18
C VAL A 8 21.97 52.35 -5.60
N ASN A 9 20.76 51.78 -5.78
CA ASN A 9 19.71 52.43 -6.59
C ASN A 9 18.29 51.95 -6.20
N ARG A 10 17.38 52.91 -6.04
CA ARG A 10 15.93 52.77 -5.84
C ARG A 10 15.25 53.22 -7.13
N ASN A 11 14.13 52.62 -7.50
CA ASN A 11 12.99 53.42 -7.96
C ASN A 11 11.67 52.72 -7.59
N ALA A 12 10.88 53.45 -6.81
CA ALA A 12 9.46 53.23 -6.55
C ALA A 12 8.66 54.13 -7.51
N ILE A 13 7.34 53.91 -7.64
CA ILE A 13 6.27 54.91 -7.40
C ILE A 13 4.86 54.41 -7.82
N ARG A 14 3.97 54.41 -6.80
CA ARG A 14 2.51 54.76 -6.69
C ARG A 14 1.45 54.06 -7.58
N ILE A 15 0.38 53.40 -7.06
CA ILE A 15 -0.81 53.84 -6.24
C ILE A 15 -1.69 54.86 -7.02
N THR A 16 -2.99 54.72 -7.35
CA THR A 16 -4.24 54.49 -6.56
C THR A 16 -5.51 54.42 -7.50
N PRO A 17 -6.81 54.47 -7.06
CA PRO A 17 -7.87 53.48 -7.35
C PRO A 17 -9.08 54.04 -8.17
N GLN A 18 -10.22 53.33 -8.27
CA GLN A 18 -11.61 53.89 -8.20
C GLN A 18 -12.71 52.79 -8.24
N LEU A 19 -13.74 52.98 -7.41
CA LEU A 19 -15.01 52.21 -7.31
C LEU A 19 -16.07 52.74 -8.30
N ARG A 20 -17.01 51.90 -8.77
CA ARG A 20 -18.47 51.90 -8.41
C ARG A 20 -19.40 51.19 -9.43
N SER A 21 -20.24 50.33 -8.86
CA SER A 21 -21.71 50.10 -9.05
C SER A 21 -22.35 49.58 -10.35
N ALA A 22 -23.24 48.60 -10.11
CA ALA A 22 -24.60 48.39 -10.66
C ALA A 22 -24.83 47.24 -11.68
N ALA A 23 -25.69 46.29 -11.27
CA ALA A 23 -26.43 45.30 -12.07
C ALA A 23 -27.64 45.98 -12.80
N PRO A 24 -28.51 45.35 -13.65
CA PRO A 24 -28.90 43.92 -13.66
C PRO A 24 -29.31 43.25 -15.02
N LEU A 25 -29.60 41.94 -14.93
CA LEU A 25 -30.57 41.09 -15.67
C LEU A 25 -30.66 41.11 -17.22
N GLY A 26 -30.43 39.93 -17.82
CA GLY A 26 -30.78 39.61 -19.21
C GLY A 26 -30.81 38.10 -19.47
N ILE A 27 -32.02 37.54 -19.51
CA ILE A 27 -32.39 36.17 -19.85
C ILE A 27 -32.01 35.87 -21.30
N LEU A 28 -31.40 34.71 -21.59
CA LEU A 28 -31.56 34.03 -22.89
C LEU A 28 -31.33 32.52 -22.75
N ARG A 29 -32.44 31.78 -22.82
CA ARG A 29 -32.49 30.35 -23.17
C ARG A 29 -32.04 30.18 -24.62
N THR A 30 -31.19 29.21 -24.90
CA THR A 30 -31.32 28.38 -26.12
C THR A 30 -30.89 26.94 -25.83
N SER A 31 -31.65 26.03 -26.42
CA SER A 31 -31.62 24.57 -26.31
C SER A 31 -30.98 23.99 -27.59
N VAL A 32 -30.73 22.66 -27.58
CA VAL A 32 -30.53 21.77 -28.75
C VAL A 32 -29.07 21.73 -29.27
N ALA A 33 -28.39 20.62 -29.59
CA ALA A 33 -28.71 19.20 -29.68
C ALA A 33 -27.43 18.36 -29.54
N ARG A 34 -27.64 17.13 -29.04
CA ARG A 34 -26.76 15.97 -29.14
C ARG A 34 -26.65 15.56 -30.60
N THR A 35 -25.44 15.58 -31.17
CA THR A 35 -25.16 14.96 -32.48
C THR A 35 -24.07 13.91 -32.30
N VAL A 36 -24.50 12.65 -32.29
CA VAL A 36 -23.65 11.47 -32.44
C VAL A 36 -23.16 11.45 -33.89
N ARG A 37 -21.85 11.27 -34.10
CA ARG A 37 -21.28 10.86 -35.39
C ARG A 37 -20.36 9.64 -35.19
N PRO A 38 -20.28 8.77 -36.21
CA PRO A 38 -19.81 7.40 -36.06
C PRO A 38 -18.29 7.26 -36.17
N ILE A 39 -17.81 6.16 -35.59
CA ILE A 39 -16.43 5.67 -35.55
C ILE A 39 -15.92 5.41 -36.98
N ALA A 40 -14.79 6.03 -37.34
CA ALA A 40 -13.98 5.64 -38.49
C ALA A 40 -12.87 4.68 -38.03
N PRO A 41 -12.55 3.61 -38.78
CA PRO A 41 -11.52 2.64 -38.39
C PRO A 41 -10.14 3.26 -38.59
N TYR A 42 -9.39 3.45 -37.50
CA TYR A 42 -7.99 3.82 -37.58
C TYR A 42 -7.15 2.60 -37.95
N THR A 43 -6.69 2.60 -39.19
CA THR A 43 -5.59 1.78 -39.69
C THR A 43 -4.29 2.28 -39.06
N THR A 44 -3.67 1.49 -38.18
CA THR A 44 -2.33 1.80 -37.65
C THR A 44 -1.28 1.55 -38.71
N ARG A 45 -0.86 2.61 -39.39
CA ARG A 45 0.39 2.66 -40.15
C ARG A 45 1.55 2.62 -39.15
N ALA A 46 2.30 1.52 -39.12
CA ALA A 46 3.47 1.35 -38.28
C ALA A 46 4.53 2.43 -38.58
N THR A 47 4.68 3.40 -37.68
CA THR A 47 5.84 4.29 -37.62
C THR A 47 6.82 3.72 -36.61
N ARG A 48 8.00 3.33 -37.10
CA ARG A 48 9.15 2.92 -36.26
C ARG A 48 9.59 4.10 -35.41
N GLY A 49 9.28 4.06 -34.11
CA GLY A 49 9.94 4.88 -33.10
C GLY A 49 11.41 4.46 -32.90
N PRO A 50 12.26 5.34 -32.35
CA PRO A 50 13.71 5.10 -32.29
C PRO A 50 14.03 3.93 -31.37
N LYS A 51 14.96 3.07 -31.79
CA LYS A 51 15.52 2.00 -30.98
C LYS A 51 16.18 2.62 -29.74
N LEU A 52 15.60 2.40 -28.56
CA LEU A 52 16.28 2.63 -27.29
C LEU A 52 17.54 1.76 -27.25
N SER A 53 18.67 2.37 -26.89
CA SER A 53 19.99 1.77 -26.99
C SER A 53 20.20 0.70 -25.91
N ALA A 54 20.94 -0.36 -26.25
CA ALA A 54 21.25 -1.50 -25.37
C ALA A 54 21.92 -1.14 -24.02
N TRP A 55 22.31 0.13 -23.83
CA TRP A 55 22.96 0.63 -22.62
C TRP A 55 21.98 1.07 -21.53
N SER A 56 20.72 1.40 -21.86
CA SER A 56 19.71 1.69 -20.83
C SER A 56 19.26 0.43 -20.09
N ASN A 57 19.15 -0.71 -20.78
CA ASN A 57 18.76 -2.00 -20.17
C ASN A 57 19.82 -2.54 -19.18
N PHE A 58 21.09 -2.16 -19.36
CA PHE A 58 22.17 -2.57 -18.45
C PHE A 58 22.18 -1.79 -17.12
N ALA A 59 21.69 -0.54 -17.14
CA ALA A 59 21.57 0.28 -15.92
C ALA A 59 20.38 -0.15 -15.04
N TYR A 60 19.29 -0.64 -15.65
CA TYR A 60 18.14 -1.19 -14.90
C TYR A 60 18.42 -2.57 -14.30
N ALA A 61 19.14 -3.44 -15.03
CA ALA A 61 19.53 -4.76 -14.52
C ALA A 61 20.49 -4.71 -13.32
N THR A 62 21.38 -3.71 -13.25
CA THR A 62 22.30 -3.53 -12.10
C THR A 62 21.59 -2.97 -10.87
N ALA A 63 20.54 -2.16 -11.04
CA ALA A 63 19.69 -1.72 -9.93
C ALA A 63 18.86 -2.86 -9.34
N PHE A 64 18.28 -3.74 -10.18
CA PHE A 64 17.42 -4.85 -9.74
C PHE A 64 18.20 -5.99 -9.05
N THR A 65 19.33 -6.39 -9.65
CA THR A 65 20.22 -7.43 -9.09
C THR A 65 20.83 -7.03 -7.76
N GLY A 66 21.13 -5.73 -7.59
CA GLY A 66 21.56 -5.15 -6.33
C GLY A 66 20.47 -5.21 -5.28
N ILE A 67 19.26 -4.74 -5.58
CA ILE A 67 18.17 -4.62 -4.59
C ILE A 67 17.66 -5.99 -4.12
N ALA A 68 17.40 -6.96 -5.00
CA ALA A 68 16.86 -8.25 -4.56
C ALA A 68 17.88 -9.06 -3.73
N SER A 69 19.16 -8.98 -4.10
CA SER A 69 20.25 -9.55 -3.29
C SER A 69 20.35 -8.81 -1.95
N VAL A 70 20.39 -7.47 -1.98
CA VAL A 70 20.50 -6.62 -0.79
C VAL A 70 19.32 -6.80 0.15
N SER A 71 18.08 -6.94 -0.33
CA SER A 71 16.90 -7.19 0.51
C SER A 71 16.95 -8.54 1.20
N LEU A 72 17.36 -9.61 0.51
CA LEU A 72 17.55 -10.92 1.14
C LEU A 72 18.69 -10.87 2.18
N LEU A 73 19.78 -10.18 1.85
CA LEU A 73 20.92 -10.00 2.75
C LEU A 73 20.60 -9.09 3.93
N TYR A 74 19.72 -8.12 3.74
CA TYR A 74 19.23 -7.20 4.75
C TYR A 74 18.26 -7.91 5.70
N SER A 75 17.34 -8.72 5.17
CA SER A 75 16.46 -9.59 5.96
C SER A 75 17.26 -10.60 6.78
N LEU A 76 18.40 -11.06 6.27
CA LEU A 76 19.39 -11.79 7.07
C LEU A 76 20.04 -10.87 8.12
N LYS A 77 20.49 -9.66 7.74
CA LYS A 77 21.21 -8.70 8.60
C LYS A 77 20.43 -8.21 9.82
N ASN A 78 19.11 -8.03 9.68
CA ASN A 78 18.21 -7.56 10.73
C ASN A 78 17.13 -8.62 11.03
N PRO A 79 17.46 -9.71 11.76
CA PRO A 79 16.45 -10.67 12.16
C PRO A 79 15.47 -9.98 13.10
N THR A 80 14.22 -9.82 12.66
CA THR A 80 13.13 -9.45 13.56
C THR A 80 13.06 -10.52 14.66
N ASN A 81 13.00 -10.11 15.93
CA ASN A 81 12.75 -11.01 17.06
C ASN A 81 11.31 -11.54 16.97
N LEU A 82 11.08 -12.44 16.03
CA LEU A 82 9.86 -13.21 15.89
C LEU A 82 9.97 -14.37 16.87
N GLU A 83 9.08 -14.41 17.86
CA GLU A 83 8.83 -15.65 18.60
C GLU A 83 8.41 -16.72 17.58
N SER A 84 9.35 -17.62 17.26
CA SER A 84 9.03 -18.80 16.49
C SER A 84 8.04 -19.65 17.29
N PRO A 85 6.92 -20.10 16.71
CA PRO A 85 6.05 -21.04 17.40
C PRO A 85 6.87 -22.27 17.80
N PRO A 86 6.58 -22.88 18.97
CA PRO A 86 7.35 -24.03 19.44
C PRO A 86 7.32 -25.13 18.39
N VAL A 87 8.49 -25.73 18.12
CA VAL A 87 8.71 -26.78 17.10
C VAL A 87 7.69 -27.92 17.22
N SER A 88 7.13 -28.15 18.41
CA SER A 88 6.06 -29.11 18.67
C SER A 88 4.79 -28.91 17.83
N ALA A 89 4.54 -27.69 17.30
CA ALA A 89 3.40 -27.43 16.41
C ALA A 89 3.57 -28.05 15.00
N PHE A 90 4.79 -28.42 14.61
CA PHE A 90 5.10 -29.02 13.30
C PHE A 90 5.35 -30.54 13.35
N VAL A 91 5.25 -31.17 14.52
CA VAL A 91 5.71 -32.57 14.74
C VAL A 91 4.67 -33.65 14.37
N ASN A 92 3.48 -33.28 13.90
CA ASN A 92 2.47 -34.29 13.51
C ASN A 92 2.36 -34.54 11.98
N SER A 93 3.43 -34.34 11.21
CA SER A 93 3.51 -34.90 9.86
C SER A 93 4.01 -36.35 9.91
N ASN A 94 3.08 -37.31 9.95
CA ASN A 94 3.46 -38.71 9.80
C ASN A 94 3.86 -38.96 8.33
N ALA A 95 4.87 -39.81 8.08
CA ALA A 95 5.37 -40.06 6.74
C ALA A 95 4.28 -40.57 5.77
N ALA A 96 3.27 -41.30 6.26
CA ALA A 96 2.15 -41.76 5.46
C ALA A 96 1.19 -40.63 5.04
N ALA A 97 1.02 -39.60 5.88
CA ALA A 97 0.24 -38.41 5.57
C ALA A 97 0.94 -37.56 4.50
N THR A 98 2.26 -37.38 4.62
CA THR A 98 3.06 -36.73 3.57
C THR A 98 3.03 -37.51 2.26
N ILE A 99 3.12 -38.84 2.30
CA ILE A 99 2.98 -39.68 1.11
C ILE A 99 1.56 -39.55 0.51
N ALA A 100 0.53 -39.52 1.33
CA ALA A 100 -0.85 -39.35 0.87
C ALA A 100 -1.06 -37.97 0.22
N GLU A 101 -0.55 -36.89 0.83
CA GLU A 101 -0.57 -35.53 0.24
C GLU A 101 0.21 -35.47 -1.08
N LEU A 102 1.36 -36.14 -1.15
CA LEU A 102 2.15 -36.23 -2.38
C LEU A 102 1.54 -37.13 -3.45
N ASN A 103 0.57 -37.97 -3.12
CA ASN A 103 -0.20 -38.77 -4.07
C ASN A 103 -1.46 -38.03 -4.56
N ASP A 104 -1.86 -36.95 -3.89
CA ASP A 104 -2.92 -36.07 -4.37
C ASP A 104 -2.43 -35.30 -5.60
N GLU A 105 -3.03 -35.58 -6.75
CA GLU A 105 -2.69 -34.94 -8.02
C GLU A 105 -2.78 -33.42 -7.96
N ASN A 106 -3.67 -32.83 -7.15
CA ASN A 106 -3.79 -31.38 -7.00
C ASN A 106 -2.58 -30.77 -6.28
N ASN A 107 -2.06 -31.45 -5.25
CA ASN A 107 -0.89 -30.99 -4.50
C ASN A 107 0.40 -31.17 -5.30
N ARG A 108 0.44 -32.19 -6.17
CA ARG A 108 1.62 -32.47 -7.00
C ARG A 108 1.85 -31.44 -8.09
N ILE A 109 0.83 -30.66 -8.48
CA ILE A 109 0.93 -29.68 -9.57
C ILE A 109 2.14 -28.73 -9.35
N ALA A 110 2.35 -28.28 -8.12
CA ALA A 110 3.43 -27.36 -7.75
C ALA A 110 4.85 -27.97 -7.83
N VAL A 111 4.97 -29.30 -7.68
CA VAL A 111 6.27 -30.00 -7.69
C VAL A 111 6.53 -30.74 -8.99
N ARG A 112 5.52 -30.95 -9.84
CA ARG A 112 5.61 -31.70 -11.10
C ARG A 112 6.57 -31.08 -12.10
N SER A 113 6.70 -29.76 -12.10
CA SER A 113 7.61 -29.02 -12.99
C SER A 113 9.06 -28.98 -12.51
N LYS A 114 9.35 -29.42 -11.27
CA LYS A 114 10.69 -29.37 -10.69
C LYS A 114 11.51 -30.61 -11.03
N THR A 115 12.78 -30.39 -11.32
CA THR A 115 13.75 -31.46 -11.58
C THR A 115 14.33 -32.03 -10.27
N ALA A 116 14.85 -33.26 -10.30
CA ALA A 116 15.46 -33.89 -9.12
C ALA A 116 16.61 -33.06 -8.48
N PRO A 117 17.52 -32.42 -9.27
CA PRO A 117 18.53 -31.52 -8.69
C PRO A 117 17.93 -30.28 -8.02
N GLU A 118 16.84 -29.72 -8.55
CA GLU A 118 16.15 -28.58 -7.93
C GLU A 118 15.52 -28.99 -6.60
N LEU A 119 14.90 -30.16 -6.52
CA LEU A 119 14.35 -30.69 -5.27
C LEU A 119 15.43 -30.97 -4.23
N MET A 120 16.59 -31.51 -4.64
CA MET A 120 17.73 -31.72 -3.74
C MET A 120 18.30 -30.39 -3.23
N LEU A 121 18.38 -29.37 -4.09
CA LEU A 121 18.77 -28.03 -3.67
C LEU A 121 17.77 -27.43 -2.68
N SER A 122 16.46 -27.54 -2.94
CA SER A 122 15.41 -27.10 -2.01
C SER A 122 15.55 -27.79 -0.65
N LEU A 123 15.81 -29.09 -0.63
CA LEU A 123 16.03 -29.86 0.59
C LEU A 123 17.28 -29.39 1.34
N ALA A 124 18.39 -29.14 0.63
CA ALA A 124 19.61 -28.63 1.23
C ALA A 124 19.41 -27.23 1.84
N VAL A 125 18.75 -26.32 1.12
CA VAL A 125 18.41 -24.98 1.60
C VAL A 125 17.52 -25.06 2.84
N TYR A 126 16.46 -25.87 2.80
CA TYR A 126 15.59 -26.10 3.94
C TYR A 126 16.38 -26.58 5.17
N ARG A 127 17.26 -27.58 5.01
CA ARG A 127 18.09 -28.09 6.11
C ARG A 127 19.03 -27.02 6.66
N MET A 128 19.61 -26.16 5.82
CA MET A 128 20.43 -25.04 6.28
C MET A 128 19.62 -24.04 7.10
N CYS A 129 18.40 -23.70 6.67
CA CYS A 129 17.50 -22.81 7.43
C CYS A 129 17.08 -23.39 8.78
N THR A 130 17.05 -24.73 8.93
CA THR A 130 16.78 -25.37 10.24
C THR A 130 17.96 -25.29 11.22
N MET A 131 19.16 -24.93 10.76
CA MET A 131 20.35 -24.76 11.61
C MET A 131 20.37 -23.34 12.17
N THR A 132 19.76 -23.13 13.34
CA THR A 132 19.64 -21.80 13.98
C THR A 132 20.99 -21.09 14.13
N TRP A 133 22.03 -21.80 14.58
CA TRP A 133 23.39 -21.24 14.72
C TRP A 133 23.96 -20.69 13.40
N LEU A 134 23.60 -21.29 12.25
CA LEU A 134 24.06 -20.87 10.93
C LEU A 134 23.31 -19.61 10.48
N VAL A 135 21.99 -19.58 10.72
CA VAL A 135 21.15 -18.41 10.46
C VAL A 135 21.63 -17.21 11.29
N ASP A 136 21.91 -17.41 12.58
CA ASP A 136 22.41 -16.36 13.48
C ASP A 136 23.82 -15.87 13.10
N LEU A 137 24.64 -16.73 12.48
CA LEU A 137 25.99 -16.40 12.05
C LEU A 137 26.04 -15.71 10.67
N ALA A 138 25.05 -15.96 9.81
CA ALA A 138 25.03 -15.50 8.42
C ALA A 138 25.26 -13.98 8.29
N PRO A 139 24.62 -13.10 9.09
CA PRO A 139 24.83 -11.65 9.03
C PRO A 139 26.29 -11.26 9.24
N ARG A 140 26.93 -11.86 10.25
CA ARG A 140 28.32 -11.57 10.60
C ARG A 140 29.28 -12.01 9.51
N ILE A 141 28.99 -13.15 8.86
CA ILE A 141 29.78 -13.62 7.72
C ILE A 141 29.67 -12.63 6.57
N ILE A 142 28.46 -12.21 6.21
CA ILE A 142 28.22 -11.27 5.12
C ILE A 142 28.96 -9.95 5.42
N GLU A 143 28.73 -9.33 6.58
CA GLU A 143 29.38 -8.08 6.98
C GLU A 143 30.91 -8.19 6.99
N LEU A 144 31.45 -9.29 7.53
CA LEU A 144 32.90 -9.51 7.53
C LEU A 144 33.43 -9.61 6.10
N THR A 145 32.73 -10.34 5.23
CA THR A 145 33.13 -10.53 3.82
C THR A 145 33.04 -9.23 3.01
N GLU A 146 32.06 -8.38 3.29
CA GLU A 146 31.97 -7.04 2.70
C GLU A 146 33.08 -6.13 3.20
N LYS A 147 33.36 -6.13 4.51
CA LYS A 147 34.42 -5.32 5.10
C LYS A 147 35.80 -5.68 4.54
N ILE A 148 36.06 -6.97 4.32
CA ILE A 148 37.31 -7.46 3.70
C ILE A 148 37.26 -7.43 2.16
N HIS A 149 36.16 -6.98 1.55
CA HIS A 149 35.94 -6.89 0.10
C HIS A 149 36.05 -8.25 -0.66
N ILE A 150 35.71 -9.37 0.00
CA ILE A 150 35.67 -10.73 -0.58
C ILE A 150 34.22 -11.26 -0.60
N SER A 151 33.25 -10.37 -0.80
CA SER A 151 31.82 -10.74 -0.80
C SER A 151 31.40 -11.52 -2.07
N GLY A 152 32.18 -11.45 -3.15
CA GLY A 152 31.88 -12.10 -4.43
C GLY A 152 31.56 -13.60 -4.34
N PRO A 153 32.44 -14.44 -3.75
CA PRO A 153 32.17 -15.87 -3.58
C PRO A 153 30.95 -16.16 -2.71
N VAL A 154 30.73 -15.39 -1.63
CA VAL A 154 29.58 -15.55 -0.75
C VAL A 154 28.29 -15.25 -1.51
N TYR A 155 28.25 -14.14 -2.23
CA TYR A 155 27.10 -13.80 -3.08
C TYR A 155 26.87 -14.80 -4.19
N TRP A 156 27.93 -15.36 -4.77
CA TRP A 156 27.80 -16.43 -5.74
C TRP A 156 27.11 -17.67 -5.15
N VAL A 157 27.49 -18.08 -3.93
CA VAL A 157 26.85 -19.20 -3.22
C VAL A 157 25.40 -18.87 -2.92
N VAL A 158 25.11 -17.72 -2.32
CA VAL A 158 23.75 -17.28 -1.97
C VAL A 158 22.86 -17.23 -3.21
N LYS A 159 23.36 -16.66 -4.31
CA LYS A 159 22.64 -16.59 -5.59
C LYS A 159 22.34 -17.95 -6.17
N ARG A 160 23.28 -18.89 -6.12
CA ARG A 160 23.10 -20.25 -6.67
C ARG A 160 22.22 -21.15 -5.80
N THR A 161 21.97 -20.78 -4.54
CA THR A 161 21.25 -21.60 -3.56
C THR A 161 19.96 -20.93 -3.09
N PHE A 162 20.03 -20.05 -2.09
CA PHE A 162 18.88 -19.40 -1.46
C PHE A 162 18.10 -18.53 -2.44
N PHE A 163 18.78 -17.72 -3.25
CA PHE A 163 18.10 -16.83 -4.19
C PHE A 163 17.27 -17.63 -5.21
N ARG A 164 17.82 -18.72 -5.78
CA ARG A 164 17.08 -19.61 -6.68
C ARG A 164 15.88 -20.30 -6.03
N GLN A 165 15.88 -20.43 -4.71
CA GLN A 165 14.80 -21.05 -3.96
C GLN A 165 13.68 -20.07 -3.61
N PHE A 166 14.03 -18.83 -3.24
CA PHE A 166 13.09 -17.84 -2.70
C PHE A 166 12.69 -16.73 -3.67
N CYS A 167 13.51 -16.45 -4.69
CA CYS A 167 13.27 -15.36 -5.63
C CYS A 167 12.87 -15.90 -7.00
N GLY A 168 11.88 -15.26 -7.63
CA GLY A 168 11.39 -15.63 -8.97
C GLY A 168 12.37 -15.31 -10.11
N GLY A 169 13.34 -14.43 -9.88
CA GLY A 169 14.31 -13.98 -10.86
C GLY A 169 15.15 -12.81 -10.35
N GLU A 170 16.28 -12.51 -11.01
CA GLU A 170 17.09 -11.33 -10.68
C GLU A 170 16.60 -10.07 -11.43
N SER A 171 15.93 -10.26 -12.57
CA SER A 171 15.30 -9.20 -13.35
C SER A 171 13.83 -9.51 -13.66
N ALA A 172 13.13 -8.52 -14.21
CA ALA A 172 11.77 -8.70 -14.71
C ALA A 172 11.69 -9.84 -15.74
N GLU A 173 12.66 -9.94 -16.64
CA GLU A 173 12.71 -10.99 -17.67
C GLU A 173 12.91 -12.38 -17.07
N ASP A 174 13.78 -12.50 -16.06
CA ASP A 174 13.95 -13.77 -15.34
C ASP A 174 12.66 -14.19 -14.63
N CYS A 175 11.97 -13.22 -14.00
CA CYS A 175 10.67 -13.44 -13.38
C CYS A 175 9.64 -13.94 -14.41
N VAL A 176 9.55 -13.32 -15.60
CA VAL A 176 8.68 -13.81 -16.69
C VAL A 176 9.03 -15.25 -17.09
N GLY A 177 10.32 -15.59 -17.15
CA GLY A 177 10.77 -16.95 -17.43
C GLY A 177 10.30 -17.98 -16.39
N THR A 178 10.34 -17.62 -15.11
CA THR A 178 9.84 -18.46 -14.01
C THR A 178 8.32 -18.54 -14.00
N MET A 179 7.65 -17.40 -14.20
CA MET A 179 6.20 -17.29 -14.35
C MET A 179 5.69 -18.24 -15.44
N ASN A 180 6.28 -18.22 -16.64
CA ASN A 180 5.87 -19.07 -17.77
C ASN A 180 6.00 -20.58 -17.46
N LYS A 181 7.00 -20.98 -16.67
CA LYS A 181 7.17 -22.37 -16.23
C LYS A 181 6.06 -22.82 -15.27
N LEU A 182 5.64 -21.92 -14.38
CA LEU A 182 4.54 -22.16 -13.45
C LEU A 182 3.20 -22.24 -14.20
N GLU A 183 2.96 -21.33 -15.13
CA GLU A 183 1.75 -21.31 -15.95
C GLU A 183 1.63 -22.53 -16.86
N ALA A 184 2.74 -23.07 -17.39
CA ALA A 184 2.73 -24.35 -18.11
C ALA A 184 2.23 -25.52 -17.26
N SER A 185 2.23 -25.36 -15.93
CA SER A 185 1.68 -26.31 -14.96
C SER A 185 0.30 -25.89 -14.44
N GLY A 186 -0.31 -24.83 -14.97
CA GLY A 186 -1.59 -24.30 -14.53
C GLY A 186 -1.53 -23.46 -13.24
N ILE A 187 -0.33 -23.00 -12.85
CA ILE A 187 -0.11 -22.22 -11.63
C ILE A 187 0.02 -20.74 -11.99
N GLY A 188 -0.84 -19.90 -11.41
CA GLY A 188 -0.73 -18.43 -11.52
C GLY A 188 0.35 -17.86 -10.59
N SER A 189 0.80 -16.64 -10.89
CA SER A 189 1.88 -15.99 -10.15
C SER A 189 1.42 -14.69 -9.49
N ILE A 190 1.87 -14.48 -8.26
CA ILE A 190 1.78 -13.20 -7.54
C ILE A 190 3.22 -12.69 -7.37
N LEU A 191 3.53 -11.54 -7.97
CA LEU A 191 4.84 -10.91 -7.82
C LEU A 191 4.86 -10.09 -6.54
N ASP A 192 5.63 -10.54 -5.55
CA ASP A 192 5.90 -9.80 -4.33
C ASP A 192 7.24 -9.08 -4.43
N LEU A 193 7.20 -7.75 -4.33
CA LEU A 193 8.39 -6.92 -4.30
C LEU A 193 8.98 -6.97 -2.88
N SER A 194 10.12 -7.64 -2.74
CA SER A 194 10.88 -7.71 -1.48
C SER A 194 11.62 -6.39 -1.21
N ILE A 195 10.91 -5.29 -1.01
CA ILE A 195 11.46 -4.04 -0.48
C ILE A 195 10.81 -3.78 0.87
N GLU A 196 11.61 -3.85 1.92
CA GLU A 196 11.22 -3.40 3.25
C GLU A 196 11.56 -1.92 3.38
N ALA A 197 10.70 -1.19 4.07
CA ALA A 197 10.88 0.23 4.26
C ALA A 197 11.95 0.43 5.36
N ASP A 198 13.16 0.81 4.95
CA ASP A 198 14.31 0.94 5.84
C ASP A 198 14.04 1.94 6.99
N LEU A 199 13.94 1.42 8.21
CA LEU A 199 13.87 2.21 9.44
C LEU A 199 15.28 2.67 9.88
N GLU A 200 16.02 3.35 9.02
CA GLU A 200 17.30 3.94 9.44
C GLU A 200 17.09 5.39 9.92
N ASP A 201 16.86 5.53 11.24
CA ASP A 201 16.89 6.80 11.94
C ASP A 201 18.33 7.33 11.98
N SER A 202 18.75 7.96 10.88
CA SER A 202 20.12 8.45 10.69
C SER A 202 20.38 9.75 11.45
N GLY A 203 19.95 9.92 12.71
CA GLY A 203 20.21 11.12 13.52
C GLY A 203 19.97 12.46 12.81
N ALA A 204 19.14 12.45 11.77
CA ALA A 204 18.89 13.57 10.88
C ALA A 204 17.75 14.38 11.47
N ASN A 205 17.68 15.67 11.11
CA ASN A 205 16.49 16.44 11.48
C ASN A 205 15.22 15.80 10.88
N HIS A 206 14.11 15.92 11.59
CA HIS A 206 12.81 15.32 11.24
C HIS A 206 12.40 15.55 9.78
N SER A 207 12.65 16.74 9.24
CA SER A 207 12.33 17.08 7.85
C SER A 207 13.18 16.34 6.82
N ALA A 208 14.48 16.15 7.05
CA ALA A 208 15.33 15.40 6.13
C ALA A 208 15.02 13.90 6.15
N ALA A 209 14.71 13.34 7.32
CA ALA A 209 14.25 11.95 7.44
C ALA A 209 12.95 11.74 6.63
N ARG A 210 11.99 12.65 6.80
CA ARG A 210 10.72 12.65 6.06
C ARG A 210 10.90 12.80 4.54
N ALA A 211 11.84 13.65 4.10
CA ALA A 211 12.15 13.82 2.68
C ALA A 211 12.77 12.54 2.07
N LYS A 212 13.72 11.91 2.77
CA LYS A 212 14.32 10.62 2.36
C LYS A 212 13.25 9.53 2.25
N TRP A 213 12.36 9.46 3.22
CA TRP A 213 11.26 8.49 3.19
C TRP A 213 10.37 8.69 1.97
N ASN A 214 10.00 9.93 1.67
CA ASN A 214 9.20 10.24 0.50
C ASN A 214 9.90 9.84 -0.81
N GLN A 215 11.21 10.08 -0.92
CA GLN A 215 11.99 9.63 -2.06
C GLN A 215 12.01 8.10 -2.19
N GLN A 216 12.12 7.38 -1.07
CA GLN A 216 12.07 5.92 -1.06
C GLN A 216 10.69 5.41 -1.49
N ALA A 217 9.61 6.00 -0.97
CA ALA A 217 8.24 5.65 -1.38
C ALA A 217 7.98 5.91 -2.87
N ASP A 218 8.52 7.00 -3.42
CA ASP A 218 8.45 7.29 -4.87
C ASP A 218 9.24 6.26 -5.69
N ARG A 219 10.36 5.77 -5.16
CA ARG A 219 11.13 4.68 -5.80
C ARG A 219 10.37 3.36 -5.76
N VAL A 220 9.73 3.03 -4.64
CA VAL A 220 8.90 1.83 -4.50
C VAL A 220 7.74 1.86 -5.47
N LEU A 221 7.09 3.02 -5.67
CA LEU A 221 6.05 3.22 -6.66
C LEU A 221 6.51 2.79 -8.07
N GLU A 222 7.65 3.29 -8.54
CA GLU A 222 8.18 2.96 -9.87
C GLU A 222 8.58 1.47 -10.00
N LEU A 223 9.14 0.90 -8.93
CA LEU A 223 9.48 -0.53 -8.91
C LEU A 223 8.21 -1.39 -8.92
N THR A 224 7.17 -0.99 -8.22
CA THR A 224 5.87 -1.67 -8.21
C THR A 224 5.20 -1.60 -9.58
N LYS A 225 5.28 -0.46 -10.29
CA LYS A 225 4.84 -0.36 -11.69
C LYS A 225 5.58 -1.33 -12.60
N THR A 226 6.89 -1.50 -12.39
CA THR A 226 7.68 -2.51 -13.12
C THR A 226 7.21 -3.94 -12.80
N CYS A 227 6.87 -4.23 -11.55
CA CYS A 227 6.26 -5.51 -11.16
C CYS A 227 4.89 -5.72 -11.82
N LEU A 228 4.04 -4.69 -11.90
CA LEU A 228 2.75 -4.75 -12.59
C LEU A 228 2.93 -5.03 -14.10
N GLU A 229 3.89 -4.36 -14.75
CA GLU A 229 4.20 -4.63 -16.16
C GLU A 229 4.73 -6.07 -16.36
N THR A 230 5.53 -6.57 -15.42
CA THR A 230 6.02 -7.95 -15.42
C THR A 230 4.86 -8.93 -15.24
N ALA A 231 3.94 -8.66 -14.31
CA ALA A 231 2.75 -9.46 -14.06
C ALA A 231 1.88 -9.54 -15.32
N ARG A 232 1.75 -8.44 -16.08
CA ARG A 232 1.00 -8.37 -17.35
C ARG A 232 1.40 -9.43 -18.38
N SER A 233 2.60 -9.99 -18.28
CA SER A 233 3.04 -11.10 -19.14
C SER A 233 2.15 -12.35 -19.05
N GLN A 234 1.39 -12.50 -17.96
CA GLN A 234 0.47 -13.60 -17.73
C GLN A 234 -0.95 -13.14 -17.44
N PRO A 235 -1.97 -13.86 -17.94
CA PRO A 235 -3.35 -13.60 -17.57
C PRO A 235 -3.58 -13.90 -16.08
N ASN A 236 -4.43 -13.11 -15.42
CA ASN A 236 -4.85 -13.33 -14.02
C ASN A 236 -3.72 -13.28 -12.98
N SER A 237 -2.53 -12.79 -13.34
CA SER A 237 -1.43 -12.55 -12.41
C SER A 237 -1.70 -11.35 -11.51
N PHE A 238 -0.95 -11.30 -10.40
CA PHE A 238 -1.04 -10.23 -9.42
C PHE A 238 0.33 -9.60 -9.18
N ALA A 239 0.34 -8.36 -8.74
CA ALA A 239 1.45 -7.78 -8.00
C ALA A 239 0.99 -7.47 -6.57
N ALA A 240 1.78 -7.87 -5.58
CA ALA A 240 1.52 -7.58 -4.18
C ALA A 240 2.18 -6.26 -3.77
N ILE A 241 1.51 -5.51 -2.91
CA ILE A 241 2.00 -4.25 -2.34
C ILE A 241 1.87 -4.25 -0.82
N LYS A 242 2.86 -3.66 -0.16
CA LYS A 242 2.87 -3.41 1.29
C LYS A 242 2.64 -1.93 1.51
N ILE A 243 1.60 -1.56 2.26
CA ILE A 243 1.24 -0.15 2.50
C ILE A 243 2.35 0.57 3.28
N THR A 244 3.05 -0.15 4.16
CA THR A 244 4.21 0.39 4.88
C THR A 244 5.34 0.86 3.97
N ALA A 245 5.40 0.42 2.71
CA ALA A 245 6.39 0.89 1.76
C ALA A 245 6.03 2.27 1.15
N PHE A 246 4.80 2.76 1.35
CA PHE A 246 4.31 4.03 0.80
C PHE A 246 4.08 5.13 1.85
N ALA A 247 4.15 4.78 3.13
CA ALA A 247 3.89 5.68 4.25
C ALA A 247 4.81 5.43 5.45
N PRO A 248 5.18 6.49 6.21
CA PRO A 248 5.96 6.31 7.42
C PRO A 248 5.25 5.38 8.43
N PRO A 249 5.99 4.49 9.11
CA PRO A 249 5.47 3.65 10.19
C PRO A 249 4.72 4.41 11.28
N SER A 250 5.20 5.60 11.69
CA SER A 250 4.55 6.43 12.70
C SER A 250 3.14 6.86 12.28
N LEU A 251 2.97 7.24 11.00
CA LEU A 251 1.67 7.59 10.44
C LEU A 251 0.69 6.42 10.56
N LEU A 252 1.11 5.22 10.13
CA LEU A 252 0.23 4.05 10.10
C LEU A 252 -0.19 3.62 11.51
N GLN A 253 0.71 3.70 12.49
CA GLN A 253 0.44 3.40 13.89
C GLN A 253 -0.52 4.40 14.52
N ASP A 254 -0.31 5.69 14.31
CA ASP A 254 -1.18 6.74 14.86
C ASP A 254 -2.56 6.68 14.20
N MET A 255 -2.63 6.45 12.90
CA MET A 255 -3.89 6.19 12.20
C MET A 255 -4.63 4.97 12.76
N THR A 256 -3.92 3.87 13.05
CA THR A 256 -4.55 2.67 13.63
C THR A 256 -5.15 3.00 15.00
N THR A 257 -4.45 3.82 15.79
CA THR A 257 -4.93 4.27 17.11
C THR A 257 -6.16 5.17 16.98
N VAL A 258 -6.16 6.09 16.03
CA VAL A 258 -7.29 7.00 15.76
C VAL A 258 -8.51 6.23 15.26
N LEU A 259 -8.35 5.38 14.24
CA LEU A 259 -9.42 4.54 13.70
C LEU A 259 -10.02 3.63 14.79
N GLN A 260 -9.16 3.08 15.66
CA GLN A 260 -9.63 2.29 16.79
C GLN A 260 -10.42 3.13 17.80
N SER A 261 -9.96 4.34 18.11
CA SER A 261 -10.63 5.24 19.05
C SER A 261 -12.00 5.67 18.54
N VAL A 262 -12.13 5.97 17.24
CA VAL A 262 -13.40 6.30 16.59
C VAL A 262 -14.38 5.12 16.67
N ARG A 263 -13.89 3.92 16.37
CA ARG A 263 -14.70 2.70 16.45
C ARG A 263 -15.14 2.39 17.87
N ASP A 264 -14.25 2.51 18.84
CA ASP A 264 -14.58 2.29 20.25
C ASP A 264 -15.56 3.33 20.78
N ALA A 265 -15.47 4.58 20.30
CA ALA A 265 -16.43 5.62 20.64
C ALA A 265 -17.84 5.33 20.13
N PHE A 266 -17.99 4.73 18.94
CA PHE A 266 -19.28 4.27 18.43
C PHE A 266 -19.92 3.23 19.35
N TYR A 267 -19.21 2.14 19.64
CA TYR A 267 -19.74 1.06 20.48
C TYR A 267 -19.93 1.46 21.95
N GLN A 268 -19.19 2.44 22.45
CA GLN A 268 -19.43 2.99 23.78
C GLN A 268 -20.68 3.87 23.82
N ALA A 269 -21.02 4.54 22.71
CA ALA A 269 -22.22 5.34 22.60
C ALA A 269 -23.48 4.49 22.37
N ASP A 270 -23.36 3.43 21.56
CA ASP A 270 -24.40 2.43 21.29
C ASP A 270 -24.63 1.51 22.52
N SER A 271 -25.27 2.05 23.55
CA SER A 271 -25.48 1.37 24.84
C SER A 271 -26.54 0.26 24.79
N ASP A 272 -27.49 0.35 23.86
CA ASP A 272 -28.54 -0.65 23.63
C ASP A 272 -28.16 -1.69 22.56
N ALA A 273 -26.98 -1.55 21.93
CA ALA A 273 -26.41 -2.44 20.93
C ALA A 273 -27.36 -2.64 19.73
N ASP A 274 -28.09 -1.59 19.36
CA ASP A 274 -29.00 -1.58 18.21
C ASP A 274 -28.27 -1.28 16.90
N GLY A 275 -26.98 -0.93 16.98
CA GLY A 275 -26.11 -0.63 15.85
C GLY A 275 -26.30 0.78 15.28
N ARG A 276 -26.98 1.67 16.01
CA ARG A 276 -27.31 3.03 15.60
C ARG A 276 -27.01 4.02 16.73
N ILE A 277 -26.74 5.27 16.37
CA ILE A 277 -26.52 6.35 17.35
C ILE A 277 -27.35 7.59 17.02
N ARG A 278 -27.82 8.27 18.06
CA ARG A 278 -28.58 9.54 17.97
C ARG A 278 -27.64 10.72 17.79
N PHE A 279 -28.18 11.86 17.36
CA PHE A 279 -27.41 13.10 17.26
C PHE A 279 -26.69 13.52 18.54
N SER A 280 -27.31 13.32 19.72
CA SER A 280 -26.69 13.64 21.01
C SER A 280 -25.42 12.84 21.25
N GLU A 281 -25.48 11.53 20.97
CA GLU A 281 -24.37 10.60 21.09
C GLU A 281 -23.27 10.90 20.06
N PHE A 282 -23.66 11.11 18.80
CA PHE A 282 -22.73 11.51 17.74
C PHE A 282 -21.97 12.79 18.09
N ARG A 283 -22.65 13.81 18.61
CA ARG A 283 -22.01 15.06 19.05
C ARG A 283 -21.02 14.81 20.19
N ASP A 284 -21.35 13.95 21.14
CA ASP A 284 -20.47 13.65 22.26
C ASP A 284 -19.23 12.86 21.80
N ILE A 285 -19.38 11.97 20.82
CA ILE A 285 -18.26 11.32 20.13
C ILE A 285 -17.35 12.37 19.48
N VAL A 286 -17.90 13.29 18.67
CA VAL A 286 -17.13 14.36 18.01
C VAL A 286 -16.34 15.19 19.02
N ARG A 287 -16.93 15.49 20.18
CA ARG A 287 -16.26 16.22 21.28
C ARG A 287 -15.13 15.43 21.95
N SER A 288 -15.24 14.10 21.95
CA SER A 288 -14.21 13.21 22.51
C SER A 288 -12.99 13.04 21.58
N LEU A 289 -13.10 13.43 20.30
CA LEU A 289 -12.02 13.31 19.34
C LEU A 289 -10.82 14.20 19.70
N PRO A 290 -9.59 13.73 19.45
CA PRO A 290 -8.38 14.32 20.02
C PRO A 290 -8.10 15.77 19.55
N GLY A 291 -8.59 16.16 18.37
CA GLY A 291 -8.50 17.53 17.84
C GLY A 291 -9.67 18.44 18.22
N SER A 292 -10.74 17.93 18.85
CA SER A 292 -11.94 18.72 19.12
C SER A 292 -11.69 19.94 20.02
N SER A 293 -10.73 19.86 20.95
CA SER A 293 -10.40 20.99 21.84
C SER A 293 -9.71 22.15 21.12
N SER A 294 -9.11 21.88 19.96
CA SER A 294 -8.38 22.86 19.16
C SER A 294 -9.26 23.49 18.07
N THR A 295 -10.48 22.98 17.89
CA THR A 295 -11.42 23.42 16.86
C THR A 295 -12.51 24.30 17.50
N PRO A 296 -12.60 25.59 17.15
CA PRO A 296 -13.53 26.53 17.79
C PRO A 296 -15.02 26.17 17.67
N ASP A 297 -15.40 25.37 16.67
CA ASP A 297 -16.79 25.11 16.26
C ASP A 297 -17.12 23.60 16.17
N ALA A 298 -16.61 22.78 17.09
CA ALA A 298 -16.82 21.32 17.06
C ALA A 298 -18.31 20.92 17.01
N ASP A 299 -19.19 21.65 17.70
CA ASP A 299 -20.65 21.40 17.69
C ASP A 299 -21.29 21.71 16.33
N THR A 300 -20.85 22.79 15.67
CA THR A 300 -21.32 23.15 14.33
C THR A 300 -20.86 22.10 13.32
N ILE A 301 -19.63 21.61 13.46
CA ILE A 301 -19.11 20.52 12.64
C ILE A 301 -19.92 19.25 12.88
N ALA A 302 -20.20 18.88 14.13
CA ALA A 302 -21.04 17.73 14.44
C ALA A 302 -22.43 17.85 13.81
N SER A 303 -23.08 19.01 13.89
CA SER A 303 -24.39 19.23 13.26
C SER A 303 -24.35 19.13 11.73
N THR A 304 -23.28 19.64 11.13
CA THR A 304 -23.08 19.61 9.67
C THR A 304 -22.80 18.20 9.18
N LEU A 305 -21.93 17.48 9.89
CA LEU A 305 -21.60 16.09 9.60
C LEU A 305 -22.84 15.22 9.74
N PHE A 306 -23.56 15.30 10.87
CA PHE A 306 -24.76 14.51 11.08
C PHE A 306 -25.80 14.71 9.97
N ALA A 307 -26.04 15.96 9.58
CA ALA A 307 -26.98 16.27 8.49
C ALA A 307 -26.51 15.80 7.10
N GLN A 308 -25.21 15.54 6.91
CA GLN A 308 -24.66 14.96 5.69
C GLN A 308 -24.72 13.42 5.70
N SER A 309 -24.62 12.81 6.88
CA SER A 309 -24.59 11.36 7.09
C SER A 309 -25.97 10.71 7.06
N ASP A 310 -26.96 11.38 7.67
CA ASP A 310 -28.34 10.91 7.81
C ASP A 310 -29.07 10.96 6.46
N ALA A 311 -28.68 10.03 5.57
CA ALA A 311 -29.11 10.01 4.17
C ALA A 311 -30.58 9.61 4.04
N ASP A 312 -31.06 8.73 4.92
CA ASP A 312 -32.44 8.28 4.98
C ASP A 312 -33.36 9.18 5.84
N LYS A 313 -32.76 10.13 6.58
CA LYS A 313 -33.45 11.12 7.42
C LYS A 313 -34.23 10.48 8.55
N ASP A 314 -33.79 9.32 9.03
CA ASP A 314 -34.40 8.63 10.15
C ASP A 314 -33.99 9.24 11.51
N GLY A 315 -33.01 10.16 11.50
CA GLY A 315 -32.53 10.87 12.68
C GLY A 315 -31.58 10.04 13.54
N MET A 316 -31.09 8.93 13.01
CA MET A 316 -30.08 8.05 13.57
C MET A 316 -28.93 7.91 12.55
N ILE A 317 -27.78 7.42 12.99
CA ILE A 317 -26.65 7.10 12.11
C ILE A 317 -26.22 5.67 12.42
N ASP A 318 -26.17 4.82 11.40
CA ASP A 318 -25.62 3.46 11.54
C ASP A 318 -24.08 3.45 11.49
N PHE A 319 -23.46 2.30 11.80
CA PHE A 319 -21.99 2.21 11.79
C PHE A 319 -21.36 2.51 10.42
N LEU A 320 -22.03 2.15 9.31
CA LEU A 320 -21.51 2.38 7.98
C LEU A 320 -21.49 3.89 7.69
N GLU A 321 -22.62 4.57 7.88
CA GLU A 321 -22.76 6.02 7.75
C GLU A 321 -21.79 6.76 8.68
N PHE A 322 -21.66 6.31 9.93
CA PHE A 322 -20.72 6.84 10.90
C PHE A 322 -19.26 6.74 10.43
N SER A 323 -18.86 5.55 9.96
CA SER A 323 -17.49 5.27 9.53
C SER A 323 -17.10 6.06 8.27
N GLU A 324 -18.05 6.28 7.35
CA GLU A 324 -17.84 7.10 6.15
C GLU A 324 -17.75 8.58 6.52
N THR A 325 -18.59 9.02 7.46
CA THR A 325 -18.64 10.41 7.91
C THR A 325 -17.37 10.83 8.64
N LEU A 326 -16.95 10.03 9.63
CA LEU A 326 -15.74 10.28 10.42
C LEU A 326 -14.47 9.74 9.74
N SER A 327 -14.51 9.51 8.44
CA SER A 327 -13.33 9.16 7.67
C SER A 327 -12.30 10.30 7.67
N ILE A 328 -11.01 9.95 7.71
CA ILE A 328 -9.88 10.89 7.61
C ILE A 328 -9.90 11.64 6.28
N GLU A 329 -10.62 11.13 5.29
CA GLU A 329 -10.74 11.77 3.97
C GLU A 329 -11.65 12.99 3.98
N ASN A 330 -12.61 13.03 4.90
CA ASN A 330 -13.54 14.15 5.01
C ASN A 330 -12.77 15.39 5.48
N PRO A 331 -12.65 16.45 4.66
CA PRO A 331 -11.89 17.64 5.03
C PRO A 331 -12.40 18.31 6.32
N ALA A 332 -13.69 18.21 6.61
CA ALA A 332 -14.26 18.72 7.84
C ALA A 332 -13.75 17.95 9.07
N VAL A 333 -13.58 16.63 8.95
CA VAL A 333 -13.16 15.75 10.04
C VAL A 333 -11.65 15.70 10.22
N LYS A 334 -10.86 15.95 9.16
CA LYS A 334 -9.39 16.07 9.28
C LYS A 334 -8.98 16.97 10.44
N THR A 335 -9.65 18.11 10.63
CA THR A 335 -9.38 19.04 11.73
C THR A 335 -9.68 18.46 13.12
N LEU A 336 -10.63 17.54 13.24
CA LEU A 336 -11.01 16.87 14.49
C LEU A 336 -10.01 15.78 14.90
N PHE A 337 -9.20 15.29 13.97
CA PHE A 337 -8.13 14.33 14.27
C PHE A 337 -6.78 14.99 14.53
N VAL A 338 -6.59 16.23 14.07
CA VAL A 338 -5.32 16.94 14.20
C VAL A 338 -5.10 17.41 15.64
N SER A 339 -4.13 16.81 16.33
CA SER A 339 -3.72 17.24 17.67
C SER A 339 -2.34 16.67 18.03
N GLY A 340 -1.73 17.17 19.11
CA GLY A 340 -0.48 16.60 19.64
C GLY A 340 -0.62 15.16 20.19
N LYS A 341 -1.84 14.65 20.39
CA LYS A 341 -2.13 13.27 20.82
C LYS A 341 -2.81 12.43 19.72
N GLY A 342 -3.05 13.02 18.55
CA GLY A 342 -3.73 12.41 17.41
C GLY A 342 -2.84 12.49 16.17
N LEU A 343 -3.38 12.92 15.05
CA LEU A 343 -2.59 13.11 13.83
C LEU A 343 -1.89 14.47 13.87
N THR A 344 -0.62 14.52 13.48
CA THR A 344 0.09 15.78 13.27
C THR A 344 -0.25 16.35 11.90
N PRO A 345 -0.02 17.65 11.63
CA PRO A 345 -0.13 18.20 10.27
C PRO A 345 0.77 17.44 9.27
N ASP A 346 1.94 17.00 9.71
CA ASP A 346 2.84 16.17 8.91
C ASP A 346 2.20 14.81 8.56
N HIS A 347 1.49 14.18 9.50
CA HIS A 347 0.77 12.93 9.25
C HIS A 347 -0.31 13.10 8.18
N ILE A 348 -1.06 14.21 8.19
CA ILE A 348 -2.08 14.47 7.16
C ILE A 348 -1.45 14.58 5.77
N GLU A 349 -0.35 15.33 5.66
CA GLU A 349 0.32 15.52 4.37
C GLU A 349 1.02 14.23 3.88
N ASP A 350 1.53 13.39 4.79
CA ASP A 350 2.09 12.08 4.43
C ASP A 350 1.00 11.07 4.04
N TYR A 351 -0.17 11.13 4.67
CA TYR A 351 -1.35 10.37 4.26
C TYR A 351 -1.77 10.76 2.84
N ASP A 352 -1.90 12.06 2.56
CA ASP A 352 -2.28 12.55 1.23
C ASP A 352 -1.23 12.17 0.16
N ARG A 353 0.06 12.09 0.53
CA ARG A 353 1.12 11.58 -0.34
C ARG A 353 0.98 10.09 -0.61
N MET A 354 0.79 9.28 0.44
CA MET A 354 0.58 7.84 0.32
C MET A 354 -0.62 7.54 -0.57
N MET A 355 -1.78 8.13 -0.30
CA MET A 355 -3.00 7.91 -1.10
C MET A 355 -2.79 8.28 -2.57
N ARG A 356 -2.10 9.39 -2.87
CA ARG A 356 -1.76 9.73 -4.27
C ARG A 356 -0.93 8.66 -4.97
N ARG A 357 0.05 8.06 -4.29
CA ARG A 357 0.86 6.95 -4.86
C ARG A 357 0.02 5.70 -5.06
N LEU A 358 -0.86 5.38 -4.12
CA LEU A 358 -1.75 4.22 -4.21
C LEU A 358 -2.77 4.38 -5.33
N HIS A 359 -3.38 5.56 -5.51
CA HIS A 359 -4.26 5.84 -6.64
C HIS A 359 -3.53 5.70 -7.98
N ASP A 360 -2.31 6.23 -8.08
CA ASP A 360 -1.48 6.09 -9.30
C ASP A 360 -1.21 4.60 -9.62
N LEU A 361 -0.93 3.77 -8.61
CA LEU A 361 -0.81 2.31 -8.80
C LEU A 361 -2.12 1.66 -9.23
N CYS A 362 -3.24 2.03 -8.61
CA CYS A 362 -4.54 1.47 -8.92
C CYS A 362 -5.00 1.85 -10.34
N ASP A 363 -4.75 3.10 -10.75
CA ASP A 363 -4.99 3.57 -12.11
C ASP A 363 -4.12 2.81 -13.12
N TYR A 364 -2.82 2.67 -12.83
CA TYR A 364 -1.91 1.90 -13.67
C TYR A 364 -2.35 0.43 -13.80
N ALA A 365 -2.72 -0.21 -12.69
CA ALA A 365 -3.22 -1.59 -12.67
C ALA A 365 -4.50 -1.74 -13.51
N ARG A 366 -5.42 -0.78 -13.39
CA ARG A 366 -6.67 -0.73 -14.16
C ARG A 366 -6.46 -0.55 -15.65
N GLU A 367 -5.61 0.39 -16.04
CA GLU A 367 -5.28 0.66 -17.45
C GLU A 367 -4.60 -0.53 -18.13
N ASN A 368 -3.79 -1.29 -17.37
CA ASN A 368 -3.03 -2.43 -17.88
C ASN A 368 -3.72 -3.78 -17.64
N ASN A 369 -4.90 -3.79 -17.01
CA ASN A 369 -5.66 -4.99 -16.68
C ASN A 369 -4.87 -6.02 -15.87
N VAL A 370 -4.12 -5.55 -14.88
CA VAL A 370 -3.33 -6.37 -13.95
C VAL A 370 -3.93 -6.24 -12.56
N ARG A 371 -3.91 -7.31 -11.77
CA ARG A 371 -4.48 -7.29 -10.42
C ARG A 371 -3.45 -6.80 -9.40
N LEU A 372 -3.91 -5.98 -8.48
CA LEU A 372 -3.11 -5.46 -7.36
C LEU A 372 -3.61 -6.13 -6.08
N MET A 373 -2.71 -6.65 -5.26
CA MET A 373 -3.04 -7.25 -3.97
C MET A 373 -2.38 -6.45 -2.84
N VAL A 374 -3.16 -6.03 -1.86
CA VAL A 374 -2.65 -5.43 -0.64
C VAL A 374 -2.28 -6.54 0.35
N ASP A 375 -1.01 -6.58 0.73
CA ASP A 375 -0.48 -7.54 1.68
C ASP A 375 -0.89 -7.20 3.11
N ALA A 376 -1.11 -8.25 3.89
CA ALA A 376 -1.37 -8.12 5.31
C ALA A 376 -0.05 -8.06 6.10
N GLU A 377 0.13 -7.00 6.87
CA GLU A 377 1.37 -6.71 7.58
C GLU A 377 1.21 -6.90 9.11
N GLN A 378 2.08 -6.29 9.91
CA GLN A 378 2.06 -6.48 11.36
C GLN A 378 0.74 -5.97 11.98
N SER A 379 0.27 -6.63 13.03
CA SER A 379 -1.08 -6.40 13.59
C SER A 379 -1.33 -4.96 14.05
N TYR A 380 -0.28 -4.21 14.42
CA TYR A 380 -0.40 -2.81 14.83
C TYR A 380 -0.54 -1.81 13.67
N PHE A 381 -0.36 -2.24 12.42
CA PHE A 381 -0.70 -1.46 11.23
C PHE A 381 -1.97 -1.95 10.54
N GLN A 382 -2.36 -3.20 10.79
CA GLN A 382 -3.36 -3.90 9.98
C GLN A 382 -4.70 -3.15 9.87
N LYS A 383 -5.15 -2.44 10.91
CA LYS A 383 -6.42 -1.69 10.83
C LYS A 383 -6.35 -0.54 9.82
N THR A 384 -5.26 0.20 9.80
CA THR A 384 -5.02 1.24 8.80
C THR A 384 -4.92 0.62 7.40
N ILE A 385 -4.21 -0.49 7.27
CA ILE A 385 -4.06 -1.22 6.01
C ILE A 385 -5.41 -1.70 5.48
N ASP A 386 -6.22 -2.32 6.32
CA ASP A 386 -7.56 -2.79 5.97
C ASP A 386 -8.46 -1.63 5.56
N HIS A 387 -8.42 -0.52 6.29
CA HIS A 387 -9.17 0.69 5.96
C HIS A 387 -8.82 1.21 4.56
N ILE A 388 -7.52 1.36 4.28
CA ILE A 388 -7.02 1.82 2.97
C ILE A 388 -7.37 0.82 1.87
N ALA A 389 -7.16 -0.48 2.11
CA ALA A 389 -7.44 -1.51 1.11
C ALA A 389 -8.92 -1.56 0.73
N LEU A 390 -9.82 -1.55 1.73
CA LEU A 390 -11.26 -1.52 1.50
C LEU A 390 -11.70 -0.26 0.76
N GLN A 391 -11.06 0.87 1.03
CA GLN A 391 -11.32 2.10 0.31
C GLN A 391 -10.94 1.99 -1.18
N LEU A 392 -9.72 1.52 -1.48
CA LEU A 392 -9.27 1.30 -2.86
C LEU A 392 -10.17 0.27 -3.57
N GLU A 393 -10.59 -0.79 -2.89
CA GLU A 393 -11.55 -1.76 -3.44
C GLU A 393 -12.89 -1.10 -3.79
N ARG A 394 -13.46 -0.26 -2.92
CA ARG A 394 -14.72 0.47 -3.20
C ARG A 394 -14.60 1.37 -4.42
N GLU A 395 -13.46 2.04 -4.58
CA GLU A 395 -13.25 2.99 -5.65
C GLU A 395 -13.01 2.32 -7.01
N TYR A 396 -12.24 1.23 -7.03
CA TYR A 396 -11.73 0.61 -8.26
C TYR A 396 -12.43 -0.71 -8.65
N ASN A 397 -13.07 -1.43 -7.73
CA ASN A 397 -13.78 -2.69 -8.01
C ASN A 397 -15.28 -2.49 -8.25
N ARG A 398 -15.66 -1.42 -8.94
CA ARG A 398 -17.07 -1.13 -9.24
C ARG A 398 -17.66 -2.16 -10.22
N LYS A 399 -18.98 -2.38 -10.13
CA LYS A 399 -19.73 -3.38 -10.92
C LYS A 399 -19.67 -3.16 -12.43
N ASP A 400 -19.35 -1.96 -12.89
CA ASP A 400 -19.20 -1.61 -14.31
C ASP A 400 -17.85 -2.05 -14.90
N ASN A 401 -16.92 -2.55 -14.08
CA ASN A 401 -15.67 -3.09 -14.55
C ASN A 401 -15.86 -4.46 -15.21
N LYS A 402 -15.84 -4.46 -16.55
CA LYS A 402 -16.02 -5.66 -17.38
C LYS A 402 -14.94 -6.73 -17.18
N ASN A 403 -13.78 -6.36 -16.66
CA ASN A 403 -12.67 -7.26 -16.46
C ASN A 403 -12.64 -7.89 -15.05
N GLY A 404 -13.66 -7.61 -14.23
CA GLY A 404 -13.75 -8.06 -12.85
C GLY A 404 -12.98 -7.17 -11.87
N PRO A 405 -12.85 -7.59 -10.60
CA PRO A 405 -12.11 -6.84 -9.59
C PRO A 405 -10.62 -6.76 -9.94
N ILE A 406 -10.03 -5.60 -9.67
CA ILE A 406 -8.62 -5.27 -9.91
C ILE A 406 -7.85 -5.26 -8.59
N ILE A 407 -8.45 -4.69 -7.56
CA ILE A 407 -7.83 -4.54 -6.24
C ILE A 407 -8.29 -5.71 -5.35
N PHE A 408 -7.36 -6.28 -4.60
CA PHE A 408 -7.64 -7.38 -3.69
C PHE A 408 -6.94 -7.10 -2.37
N ASN A 409 -7.55 -7.50 -1.27
CA ASN A 409 -6.96 -7.40 0.06
C ASN A 409 -6.65 -8.78 0.67
N THR A 410 -5.55 -8.87 1.41
CA THR A 410 -5.24 -10.01 2.26
C THR A 410 -5.88 -9.81 3.64
N CYS A 411 -6.90 -10.62 3.97
CA CYS A 411 -7.57 -10.52 5.26
C CYS A 411 -7.01 -11.54 6.28
N LYS A 412 -6.44 -11.08 7.40
CA LYS A 412 -5.99 -11.97 8.49
C LYS A 412 -7.16 -12.43 9.37
N TYR A 413 -7.33 -13.74 9.55
CA TYR A 413 -8.43 -14.39 10.28
C TYR A 413 -8.48 -14.12 11.81
N LYS A 414 -7.65 -13.22 12.37
CA LYS A 414 -7.81 -12.80 13.78
C LYS A 414 -9.05 -11.91 13.89
N LYS A 415 -10.25 -12.50 14.07
CA LYS A 415 -11.55 -11.84 14.32
C LYS A 415 -11.53 -10.37 13.88
N ASN A 416 -11.45 -10.11 12.57
CA ASN A 416 -11.40 -8.75 12.07
C ASN A 416 -12.80 -8.16 12.19
N PRO A 417 -13.08 -7.27 13.16
CA PRO A 417 -14.43 -6.78 13.38
C PRO A 417 -14.90 -5.98 12.17
N MET A 418 -14.01 -5.23 11.53
CA MET A 418 -14.30 -4.38 10.36
C MET A 418 -14.97 -5.19 9.25
N ILE A 419 -14.47 -6.38 8.93
CA ILE A 419 -15.05 -7.23 7.88
C ILE A 419 -16.43 -7.76 8.29
N ASN A 420 -16.60 -8.14 9.56
CA ASN A 420 -17.89 -8.61 10.05
C ASN A 420 -18.92 -7.47 10.10
N ASP A 421 -18.51 -6.25 10.44
CA ASP A 421 -19.36 -5.06 10.44
C ASP A 421 -19.78 -4.73 9.00
N TYR A 422 -18.85 -4.78 8.03
CA TYR A 422 -19.16 -4.57 6.62
C TYR A 422 -20.00 -5.68 5.97
N ILE A 423 -19.73 -6.95 6.27
CA ILE A 423 -20.50 -8.09 5.75
C ILE A 423 -21.88 -8.18 6.43
N GLY A 424 -21.96 -7.86 7.72
CA GLY A 424 -23.19 -7.81 8.50
C GLY A 424 -24.17 -6.75 7.96
N CYS A 425 -23.68 -5.54 7.67
CA CYS A 425 -24.51 -4.48 7.08
C CYS A 425 -24.89 -4.75 5.61
N SER A 426 -24.02 -5.38 4.82
CA SER A 426 -24.33 -5.71 3.42
C SER A 426 -25.46 -6.75 3.27
N ASN A 427 -25.56 -7.69 4.22
CA ASN A 427 -26.64 -8.69 4.24
C ASN A 427 -27.99 -8.15 4.75
N ALA A 428 -28.04 -6.92 5.29
CA ALA A 428 -29.28 -6.27 5.69
C ALA A 428 -29.97 -5.52 4.53
N ASN A 429 -29.30 -5.35 3.39
CA ASN A 429 -29.79 -4.59 2.22
C ASN A 429 -29.93 -5.44 0.95
N VAL A 430 -30.27 -6.74 1.08
CA VAL A 430 -30.66 -7.61 -0.06
C VAL A 430 -32.11 -8.05 0.06
#